data_AF-B9XAE2-F1
#
_entry.id   AF-B9XAE2-F1
#
_cell.length_a   1.000
_cell.length_b   1.000
_cell.length_c   1.000
_cell.angle_alpha   90.00
_cell.angle_beta   90.00
_cell.angle_gamma   90.00
#
_symmetry.space_group_name_H-M   'P 1'
#
loop_
_entity.id
_entity.type
_entity.pdbx_description
1 polymer ?
#
loop_
_entity_poly.entity_id
_entity_poly.type
_entity_poly.pdbx_seq_one_letter_code
_entity_poly.pdbx_strand_id
1 'polypeptide(L)'
;MRALLILLGLVLMVAFEEACLGARFEYGTNVTSQPEWPAELNKLVNHPARYAGYSMLGHSEFSYRGEVKILNELLAIYGGVPLPELIVYLTPEFETDHPLQLQVLNRAKQVRAYVTVSIGSMAKLEELKIPKSVSVEAIPPAGVRVKPNGEVDDAEQKRVMGEIEAFVKQRRRAEKG
;
A
#
# COMPACT_ATOMS: atom_id res chain seq x y z
N MET A 1 -27.85 -12.20 39.79
CA MET A 1 -26.82 -12.97 39.05
C MET A 1 -26.82 -12.77 37.54
N ARG A 2 -27.98 -12.68 36.85
CA ARG A 2 -28.01 -12.46 35.38
C ARG A 2 -27.46 -11.11 34.91
N ALA A 3 -27.62 -10.04 35.68
CA ALA A 3 -27.14 -8.70 35.31
C ALA A 3 -25.59 -8.58 35.29
N LEU A 4 -24.88 -9.36 36.11
CA LEU A 4 -23.42 -9.32 36.20
C LEU A 4 -22.74 -9.98 34.99
N LEU A 5 -23.35 -11.05 34.45
CA LEU A 5 -22.87 -11.76 33.25
C LEU A 5 -23.03 -10.93 31.96
N ILE A 6 -24.10 -10.12 31.88
CA ILE A 6 -24.34 -9.24 30.73
C ILE A 6 -23.33 -8.08 30.73
N LEU A 7 -23.04 -7.50 31.89
CA LEU A 7 -22.02 -6.45 32.01
C LEU A 7 -20.62 -6.99 31.66
N LEU A 8 -20.28 -8.21 32.10
CA LEU A 8 -19.00 -8.83 31.76
C LEU A 8 -18.86 -9.09 30.26
N GLY A 9 -19.93 -9.53 29.59
CA GLY A 9 -19.97 -9.75 28.14
C GLY A 9 -19.84 -8.46 27.32
N LEU A 10 -20.46 -7.37 27.77
CA LEU A 10 -20.33 -6.05 27.15
C LEU A 10 -18.94 -5.46 27.31
N VAL A 11 -18.33 -5.58 28.50
CA VAL A 11 -16.94 -5.14 28.73
C VAL A 11 -15.96 -5.95 27.88
N LEU A 12 -16.18 -7.26 27.72
CA LEU A 12 -15.37 -8.12 26.86
C LEU A 12 -15.50 -7.76 25.37
N MET A 13 -16.69 -7.40 24.88
CA MET A 13 -16.86 -6.95 23.50
C MET A 13 -16.20 -5.60 23.22
N VAL A 14 -16.35 -4.62 24.11
CA VAL A 14 -15.70 -3.31 23.96
C VAL A 14 -14.17 -3.45 24.01
N ALA A 15 -13.64 -4.29 24.91
CA ALA A 15 -12.22 -4.59 24.95
C ALA A 15 -11.73 -5.35 23.69
N PHE A 16 -12.58 -6.16 23.05
CA PHE A 16 -12.23 -6.83 21.79
C PHE A 16 -12.23 -5.85 20.61
N GLU A 17 -13.18 -4.92 20.55
CA GLU A 17 -13.18 -3.86 19.53
C GLU A 17 -11.99 -2.90 19.70
N GLU A 18 -11.67 -2.50 20.93
CA GLU A 18 -10.46 -1.71 21.20
C GLU A 18 -9.17 -2.50 20.95
N ALA A 19 -9.13 -3.81 21.22
CA ALA A 19 -7.99 -4.65 20.86
C ALA A 19 -7.86 -4.84 19.34
N CYS A 20 -8.97 -4.92 18.60
CA CYS A 20 -8.97 -4.98 17.14
C CYS A 20 -8.60 -3.63 16.51
N LEU A 21 -8.99 -2.50 17.10
CA LEU A 21 -8.55 -1.17 16.68
C LEU A 21 -7.09 -0.90 17.06
N GLY A 22 -6.64 -1.35 18.24
CA GLY A 22 -5.25 -1.27 18.68
C GLY A 22 -4.30 -2.15 17.87
N ALA A 23 -4.76 -3.33 17.43
CA ALA A 23 -4.01 -4.21 16.52
C ALA A 23 -3.83 -3.62 15.11
N ARG A 24 -4.71 -2.69 14.67
CA ARG A 24 -4.51 -1.93 13.42
C ARG A 24 -3.37 -0.90 13.50
N PHE A 25 -2.81 -0.66 14.68
CA PHE A 25 -1.70 0.26 14.92
C PHE A 25 -0.49 -0.41 15.55
N GLU A 26 -0.33 -1.74 15.41
CA GLU A 26 0.69 -2.52 16.12
C GLU A 26 2.13 -1.99 15.91
N TYR A 27 2.37 -1.20 14.86
CA TYR A 27 3.67 -0.56 14.62
C TYR A 27 3.64 0.97 14.51
N GLY A 28 2.49 1.63 14.38
CA GLY A 28 2.39 3.09 14.29
C GLY A 28 3.52 3.71 13.46
N THR A 29 4.30 4.62 14.07
CA THR A 29 5.58 5.13 13.55
C THR A 29 6.82 4.54 14.25
N ASN A 30 6.65 3.51 15.08
CA ASN A 30 7.73 2.86 15.83
C ASN A 30 8.69 2.09 14.93
N VAL A 31 9.99 2.19 15.20
CA VAL A 31 11.01 1.46 14.42
C VAL A 31 10.68 -0.04 14.41
N THR A 32 10.67 -0.63 13.22
CA THR A 32 10.27 -2.02 12.97
C THR A 32 11.32 -2.70 12.09
N SER A 33 11.68 -3.94 12.43
CA SER A 33 12.60 -4.75 11.62
C SER A 33 12.27 -6.23 11.79
N GLN A 34 12.53 -7.02 10.76
CA GLN A 34 12.53 -8.47 10.86
C GLN A 34 13.89 -9.03 10.41
N PRO A 35 14.39 -10.13 11.01
CA PRO A 35 15.68 -10.72 10.64
C PRO A 35 15.81 -11.08 9.16
N GLU A 36 14.70 -11.49 8.54
CA GLU A 36 14.65 -11.89 7.13
C GLU A 36 14.50 -10.71 6.15
N TRP A 37 14.26 -9.48 6.63
CA TRP A 37 14.11 -8.33 5.76
C TRP A 37 15.48 -7.77 5.34
N PRO A 38 15.71 -7.54 4.04
CA PRO A 38 16.94 -6.90 3.59
C PRO A 38 17.01 -5.45 4.11
N ALA A 39 18.23 -4.91 4.19
CA ALA A 39 18.49 -3.58 4.76
C ALA A 39 17.71 -2.47 4.05
N GLU A 40 17.57 -2.55 2.73
CA GLU A 40 16.79 -1.60 1.92
C GLU A 40 15.30 -1.64 2.26
N LEU A 41 14.76 -2.83 2.56
CA LEU A 41 13.37 -2.96 3.01
C LEU A 41 13.20 -2.36 4.41
N ASN A 42 14.16 -2.54 5.31
CA ASN A 42 14.15 -1.88 6.62
C ASN A 42 14.22 -0.35 6.50
N LYS A 43 14.99 0.19 5.54
CA LYS A 43 15.02 1.64 5.26
C LYS A 43 13.66 2.14 4.79
N LEU A 44 12.99 1.38 3.91
CA LEU A 44 11.68 1.73 3.39
C LEU A 44 10.63 1.72 4.51
N VAL A 45 10.53 0.60 5.25
CA VAL A 45 9.58 0.42 6.37
C VAL A 45 9.72 1.51 7.44
N ASN A 46 10.93 1.99 7.70
CA ASN A 46 11.20 2.99 8.72
C ASN A 46 11.42 4.39 8.16
N HIS A 47 11.02 4.65 6.91
CA HIS A 47 11.19 5.96 6.30
C HIS A 47 10.46 7.04 7.14
N PRO A 48 11.03 8.25 7.33
CA PRO A 48 10.41 9.30 8.16
C PRO A 48 9.02 9.74 7.71
N ALA A 49 8.70 9.50 6.44
CA ALA A 49 7.38 9.78 5.85
C ALA A 49 6.31 8.72 6.17
N ARG A 50 6.66 7.63 6.88
CA ARG A 50 5.67 6.63 7.30
C ARG A 50 4.67 7.28 8.25
N TYR A 51 3.40 7.18 7.89
CA TYR A 51 2.29 7.65 8.70
C TYR A 51 1.78 6.56 9.64
N ALA A 52 1.64 5.33 9.14
CA ALA A 52 1.10 4.21 9.89
C ALA A 52 1.74 2.90 9.45
N GLY A 53 1.67 1.90 10.33
CA GLY A 53 2.06 0.54 10.04
C GLY A 53 1.33 -0.47 10.91
N TYR A 54 0.99 -1.61 10.33
CA TYR A 54 0.47 -2.77 11.05
C TYR A 54 1.17 -4.05 10.57
N SER A 55 1.23 -5.06 11.42
CA SER A 55 1.63 -6.41 11.03
C SER A 55 0.65 -7.41 11.64
N MET A 56 0.34 -8.45 10.91
CA MET A 56 -0.51 -9.54 11.38
C MET A 56 -0.19 -10.78 10.57
N LEU A 57 0.14 -11.89 11.25
CA LEU A 57 0.28 -13.23 10.66
C LEU A 57 1.17 -13.27 9.40
N GLY A 58 2.34 -12.63 9.45
CA GLY A 58 3.29 -12.60 8.32
C GLY A 58 2.88 -11.68 7.18
N HIS A 59 1.89 -10.82 7.37
CA HIS A 59 1.57 -9.70 6.49
C HIS A 59 1.85 -8.41 7.23
N SER A 60 2.66 -7.51 6.65
CA SER A 60 2.90 -6.17 7.19
C SER A 60 2.52 -5.14 6.16
N GLU A 61 1.89 -4.06 6.58
CA GLU A 61 1.47 -2.97 5.71
C GLU A 61 1.91 -1.65 6.32
N PHE A 62 2.39 -0.74 5.46
CA PHE A 62 2.88 0.57 5.86
C PHE A 62 2.35 1.62 4.91
N SER A 63 1.75 2.68 5.45
CA SER A 63 1.21 3.80 4.69
C SER A 63 2.11 5.02 4.85
N TYR A 64 2.36 5.72 3.76
CA TYR A 64 3.27 6.87 3.72
C TYR A 64 2.51 8.11 3.26
N ARG A 65 2.81 9.23 3.93
CA ARG A 65 2.32 10.55 3.54
C ARG A 65 3.46 11.34 2.91
N GLY A 66 3.19 12.03 1.81
CA GLY A 66 4.16 12.95 1.26
C GLY A 66 3.79 13.44 -0.12
N GLU A 67 4.44 14.53 -0.51
CA GLU A 67 4.40 15.05 -1.87
C GLU A 67 5.18 14.14 -2.81
N VAL A 68 5.04 14.38 -4.12
CA VAL A 68 5.73 13.68 -5.21
C VAL A 68 7.23 13.46 -4.96
N LYS A 69 7.93 14.42 -4.35
CA LYS A 69 9.35 14.28 -4.03
C LYS A 69 9.62 13.08 -3.11
N ILE A 70 8.83 12.93 -2.05
CA ILE A 70 8.92 11.83 -1.10
C ILE A 70 8.51 10.52 -1.75
N LEU A 71 7.47 10.53 -2.59
CA LEU A 71 7.06 9.34 -3.34
C LEU A 71 8.18 8.81 -4.24
N ASN A 72 8.86 9.70 -4.95
CA ASN A 72 9.99 9.33 -5.81
C ASN A 72 11.20 8.83 -5.02
N GLU A 73 11.43 9.36 -3.82
CA GLU A 73 12.45 8.85 -2.90
C GLU A 73 12.12 7.42 -2.43
N LEU A 74 10.89 7.19 -1.97
CA LEU A 74 10.41 5.87 -1.55
C LEU A 74 10.47 4.84 -2.69
N LEU A 75 10.06 5.22 -3.90
CA LEU A 75 10.13 4.38 -5.09
C LEU A 75 11.59 4.03 -5.46
N ALA A 76 12.51 4.99 -5.32
CA ALA A 76 13.93 4.74 -5.56
C ALA A 76 14.53 3.75 -4.54
N ILE A 77 14.17 3.88 -3.26
CA ILE A 77 14.55 2.92 -2.22
C ILE A 77 13.97 1.54 -2.56
N TYR A 78 12.68 1.47 -2.90
CA TYR A 78 11.99 0.23 -3.24
C TYR A 78 12.65 -0.49 -4.43
N GLY A 79 13.01 0.25 -5.50
CA GLY A 79 13.68 -0.33 -6.67
C GLY A 79 15.10 -0.87 -6.41
N GLY A 80 15.69 -0.57 -5.26
CA GLY A 80 16.97 -1.13 -4.80
C GLY A 80 16.83 -2.32 -3.84
N VAL A 81 15.61 -2.70 -3.46
CA VAL A 81 15.38 -3.82 -2.54
C VAL A 81 15.75 -5.14 -3.23
N PRO A 82 16.62 -5.98 -2.65
CA PRO A 82 17.11 -7.20 -3.29
C PRO A 82 16.10 -8.36 -3.13
N LEU A 83 14.89 -8.17 -3.66
CA LEU A 83 13.87 -9.22 -3.74
C LEU A 83 13.72 -9.70 -5.20
N PRO A 84 13.35 -10.97 -5.42
CA PRO A 84 13.24 -11.54 -6.78
C PRO A 84 12.22 -10.83 -7.67
N GLU A 85 11.20 -10.22 -7.06
CA GLU A 85 10.10 -9.55 -7.75
C GLU A 85 9.71 -8.29 -6.98
N LEU A 86 9.65 -7.18 -7.71
CA LEU A 86 9.20 -5.89 -7.22
C LEU A 86 8.10 -5.39 -8.14
N ILE A 87 6.94 -5.07 -7.58
CA ILE A 87 5.77 -4.60 -8.34
C ILE A 87 5.26 -3.32 -7.70
N VAL A 88 5.04 -2.32 -8.55
CA VAL A 88 4.26 -1.14 -8.22
C VAL A 88 2.88 -1.27 -8.88
N TYR A 89 1.85 -1.32 -8.07
CA TYR A 89 0.46 -1.19 -8.47
C TYR A 89 0.09 0.28 -8.52
N LEU A 90 -0.48 0.71 -9.63
CA LEU A 90 -1.02 2.06 -9.81
C LEU A 90 -2.55 1.98 -9.80
N THR A 91 -3.18 2.87 -9.04
CA THR A 91 -4.63 2.91 -8.90
C THR A 91 -5.13 4.35 -8.92
N PRO A 92 -6.26 4.67 -9.58
CA PRO A 92 -6.86 6.00 -9.49
C PRO A 92 -7.49 6.17 -8.11
N GLU A 93 -7.03 7.14 -7.32
CA GLU A 93 -7.58 7.40 -5.98
C GLU A 93 -7.44 8.88 -5.65
N PHE A 94 -8.55 9.51 -5.27
CA PHE A 94 -8.68 10.95 -5.11
C PHE A 94 -8.92 11.37 -3.67
N GLU A 95 -9.33 10.42 -2.81
CA GLU A 95 -9.66 10.64 -1.40
C GLU A 95 -8.64 9.98 -0.47
N THR A 96 -7.34 10.13 -0.80
CA THR A 96 -6.25 9.65 0.06
C THR A 96 -5.26 10.75 0.40
N ASP A 97 -4.90 10.84 1.67
CA ASP A 97 -3.79 11.63 2.21
C ASP A 97 -2.51 10.77 2.43
N HIS A 98 -2.53 9.52 1.94
CA HIS A 98 -1.44 8.55 2.03
C HIS A 98 -1.21 7.89 0.67
N PRO A 99 -0.61 8.61 -0.29
CA PRO A 99 -0.59 8.18 -1.68
C PRO A 99 0.27 6.95 -1.97
N LEU A 100 1.02 6.43 -0.99
CA LEU A 100 1.84 5.22 -1.15
C LEU A 100 1.62 4.27 0.02
N GLN A 101 1.41 3.00 -0.32
CA GLN A 101 1.30 1.90 0.62
C GLN A 101 2.31 0.81 0.25
N LEU A 102 3.04 0.31 1.24
CA LEU A 102 3.92 -0.84 1.12
C LEU A 102 3.26 -2.03 1.80
N GLN A 103 3.17 -3.16 1.11
CA GLN A 103 2.80 -4.44 1.69
C GLN A 103 4.01 -5.37 1.66
N VAL A 104 4.28 -6.03 2.78
CA VAL A 104 5.36 -7.02 2.94
C VAL A 104 4.73 -8.33 3.37
N LEU A 105 4.90 -9.37 2.55
CA LEU A 105 4.48 -10.73 2.86
C LEU A 105 5.71 -11.55 3.26
N ASN A 106 5.67 -12.13 4.46
CA ASN A 106 6.58 -13.19 4.86
C ASN A 106 5.79 -14.50 4.98
N ARG A 107 5.91 -15.35 3.97
CA ARG A 107 5.33 -16.70 3.98
C ARG A 107 6.42 -17.73 3.69
N ALA A 108 6.49 -18.77 4.51
CA ALA A 108 7.40 -19.90 4.31
C ALA A 108 8.87 -19.49 4.06
N LYS A 109 9.37 -18.49 4.81
CA LYS A 109 10.73 -17.92 4.68
C LYS A 109 11.01 -17.21 3.35
N GLN A 110 9.97 -16.84 2.61
CA GLN A 110 10.08 -15.98 1.44
C GLN A 110 9.47 -14.63 1.75
N VAL A 111 10.28 -13.59 1.58
CA VAL A 111 9.85 -12.20 1.67
C VAL A 111 9.42 -11.76 0.27
N ARG A 112 8.24 -11.15 0.19
CA ARG A 112 7.77 -10.42 -1.00
C ARG A 112 7.32 -9.04 -0.56
N ALA A 113 7.47 -8.07 -1.45
CA ALA A 113 7.03 -6.71 -1.17
C ALA A 113 6.33 -6.13 -2.40
N TYR A 114 5.26 -5.39 -2.15
CA TYR A 114 4.45 -4.73 -3.18
C TYR A 114 4.21 -3.29 -2.77
N VAL A 115 4.25 -2.38 -3.73
CA VAL A 115 3.92 -0.98 -3.49
C VAL A 115 2.65 -0.64 -4.26
N THR A 116 1.68 -0.01 -3.59
CA THR A 116 0.54 0.62 -4.27
C THR A 116 0.74 2.13 -4.25
N VAL A 117 0.59 2.77 -5.40
CA VAL A 117 0.60 4.24 -5.53
C VAL A 117 -0.75 4.70 -6.06
N SER A 118 -1.36 5.60 -5.31
CA SER A 118 -2.59 6.30 -5.66
C SER A 118 -2.27 7.46 -6.60
N ILE A 119 -2.87 7.43 -7.79
CA ILE A 119 -2.78 8.47 -8.80
C ILE A 119 -4.04 9.32 -8.75
N GLY A 120 -3.88 10.63 -8.62
CA GLY A 120 -4.99 11.55 -8.44
C GLY A 120 -4.53 12.85 -7.81
N SER A 121 -5.22 13.26 -6.74
CA SER A 121 -5.10 14.58 -6.11
C SER A 121 -3.67 14.94 -5.65
N MET A 122 -2.91 13.98 -5.14
CA MET A 122 -1.58 14.21 -4.55
C MET A 122 -0.39 13.82 -5.43
N ALA A 123 -0.62 13.01 -6.46
CA ALA A 123 0.44 12.53 -7.33
C ALA A 123 -0.11 12.31 -8.74
N LYS A 124 0.49 12.97 -9.72
CA LYS A 124 0.21 12.70 -11.13
C LYS A 124 1.18 11.66 -11.66
N LEU A 125 0.67 10.82 -12.55
CA LEU A 125 1.42 9.73 -13.16
C LEU A 125 2.72 10.20 -13.84
N GLU A 126 2.68 11.35 -14.51
CA GLU A 126 3.82 11.97 -15.21
C GLU A 126 4.95 12.45 -14.29
N GLU A 127 4.66 12.63 -13.01
CA GLU A 127 5.61 13.12 -12.01
C GLU A 127 6.35 11.97 -11.30
N LEU A 128 5.86 10.75 -11.46
CA LEU A 128 6.40 9.56 -10.81
C LEU A 128 7.60 8.97 -11.56
N LYS A 129 8.67 8.70 -10.81
CA LYS A 129 9.92 8.11 -11.27
C LYS A 129 10.02 6.68 -10.78
N ILE A 130 9.27 5.79 -11.41
CA ILE A 130 9.26 4.36 -11.04
C ILE A 130 10.50 3.67 -11.65
N PRO A 131 11.44 3.12 -10.85
CA PRO A 131 12.69 2.52 -11.34
C PRO A 131 12.46 1.38 -12.33
N LYS A 132 13.32 1.24 -13.35
CA LYS A 132 13.21 0.18 -14.37
C LYS A 132 13.30 -1.25 -13.83
N SER A 133 13.90 -1.44 -12.66
CA SER A 133 13.96 -2.72 -11.96
C SER A 133 12.62 -3.19 -11.39
N VAL A 134 11.60 -2.33 -11.44
CA VAL A 134 10.28 -2.57 -10.84
C VAL A 134 9.25 -2.77 -11.95
N SER A 135 8.50 -3.86 -11.87
CA SER A 135 7.34 -4.13 -12.71
C SER A 135 6.19 -3.19 -12.33
N VAL A 136 5.36 -2.81 -13.30
CA VAL A 136 4.20 -1.94 -13.04
C VAL A 136 2.93 -2.59 -13.53
N GLU A 137 1.90 -2.52 -12.69
CA GLU A 137 0.57 -3.03 -12.95
C GLU A 137 -0.49 -1.99 -12.62
N ALA A 138 -1.62 -2.06 -13.34
CA ALA A 138 -2.78 -1.21 -13.11
C ALA A 138 -3.80 -2.00 -12.31
N ILE A 139 -4.34 -1.43 -11.23
CA ILE A 139 -5.43 -2.05 -10.46
C ILE A 139 -6.60 -1.07 -10.36
N PRO A 140 -7.85 -1.57 -10.45
CA PRO A 140 -9.03 -0.74 -10.30
C PRO A 140 -9.09 -0.14 -8.88
N PRO A 141 -9.76 1.00 -8.71
CA PRO A 141 -9.92 1.64 -7.41
C PRO A 141 -10.68 0.75 -6.43
N ALA A 142 -10.32 0.84 -5.14
CA ALA A 142 -11.05 0.15 -4.08
C ALA A 142 -12.34 0.91 -3.73
N GLY A 143 -13.46 0.21 -3.54
CA GLY A 143 -14.69 0.81 -3.01
C GLY A 143 -15.55 1.58 -4.02
N VAL A 144 -15.15 1.65 -5.29
CA VAL A 144 -15.96 2.31 -6.31
C VAL A 144 -17.07 1.38 -6.77
N ARG A 145 -18.29 1.93 -6.94
CA ARG A 145 -19.41 1.19 -7.52
C ARG A 145 -19.04 0.84 -8.96
N VAL A 146 -18.63 -0.41 -9.14
CA VAL A 146 -18.47 -1.02 -10.46
C VAL A 146 -19.87 -1.39 -10.95
N LYS A 147 -20.27 -0.85 -12.10
CA LYS A 147 -21.50 -1.27 -12.79
C LYS A 147 -21.43 -2.77 -13.08
N PRO A 148 -22.57 -3.48 -13.26
CA PRO A 148 -22.56 -4.92 -13.56
C PRO A 148 -21.73 -5.33 -14.79
N ASN A 149 -21.40 -4.38 -15.67
CA ASN A 149 -20.54 -4.56 -16.85
C ASN A 149 -19.03 -4.34 -16.57
N GLY A 150 -18.62 -4.07 -15.32
CA GLY A 150 -17.22 -3.83 -14.97
C GLY A 150 -16.78 -2.36 -15.03
N GLU A 151 -17.67 -1.42 -15.39
CA GLU A 151 -17.30 0.00 -15.53
C GLU A 151 -17.33 0.77 -14.20
N VAL A 152 -16.31 1.61 -13.99
CA VAL A 152 -16.21 2.57 -12.87
C VAL A 152 -17.21 3.71 -13.09
N ASP A 153 -18.10 3.98 -12.12
CA ASP A 153 -19.15 5.01 -12.20
C ASP A 153 -18.67 6.45 -11.88
N ASP A 154 -17.40 6.73 -12.15
CA ASP A 154 -16.78 8.04 -11.98
C ASP A 154 -15.94 8.35 -13.24
N ALA A 155 -16.34 9.41 -13.96
CA ALA A 155 -15.72 9.80 -15.22
C ALA A 155 -14.24 10.20 -15.04
N GLU A 156 -13.88 10.78 -13.90
CA GLU A 156 -12.51 11.18 -13.61
C GLU A 156 -11.63 9.97 -13.31
N GLN A 157 -12.12 9.04 -12.49
CA GLN A 157 -11.43 7.78 -12.25
C GLN A 157 -11.28 6.95 -13.52
N LYS A 158 -12.30 6.91 -14.40
CA LYS A 158 -12.20 6.23 -15.69
C LYS A 158 -11.12 6.86 -16.59
N ARG A 159 -11.04 8.19 -16.61
CA ARG A 159 -9.98 8.91 -17.35
C ARG A 159 -8.59 8.55 -16.81
N VAL A 160 -8.37 8.67 -15.50
CA VAL A 160 -7.07 8.37 -14.89
C VAL A 160 -6.71 6.89 -15.02
N MET A 161 -7.68 5.97 -14.90
CA MET A 161 -7.44 4.55 -15.16
C MET A 161 -6.94 4.31 -16.59
N GLY A 162 -7.54 4.96 -17.59
CA GLY A 162 -7.08 4.88 -18.97
C GLY A 162 -5.64 5.40 -19.15
N GLU A 163 -5.26 6.45 -18.44
CA GLU A 163 -3.88 6.98 -18.43
C GLU A 163 -2.90 5.99 -17.79
N ILE A 164 -3.27 5.38 -16.66
CA ILE A 164 -2.48 4.34 -16.00
C ILE A 164 -2.27 3.14 -16.92
N GLU A 165 -3.34 2.63 -17.55
CA GLU A 165 -3.27 1.49 -18.46
C GLU A 165 -2.38 1.78 -19.67
N ALA A 166 -2.49 2.97 -20.25
CA ALA A 166 -1.65 3.42 -21.35
C ALA A 166 -0.16 3.46 -20.95
N PHE A 167 0.14 4.00 -19.77
CA PHE A 167 1.49 4.04 -19.21
C PHE A 167 2.07 2.64 -19.00
N VAL A 168 1.31 1.73 -18.37
CA VAL A 168 1.76 0.34 -18.14
C VAL A 168 2.03 -0.36 -19.47
N LYS A 169 1.16 -0.17 -20.47
CA LYS A 169 1.35 -0.73 -21.81
C LYS A 169 2.60 -0.19 -22.50
N GLN A 170 2.86 1.12 -22.39
CA GLN A 170 4.07 1.74 -22.94
C GLN A 170 5.33 1.20 -22.28
N ARG A 171 5.33 1.09 -20.95
CA ARG A 171 6.47 0.58 -20.18
C ARG A 171 6.83 -0.86 -20.54
N ARG A 172 5.83 -1.75 -20.61
CA ARG A 172 6.01 -3.15 -21.04
C ARG A 172 6.54 -3.29 -22.47
N ARG A 173 6.28 -2.32 -23.35
CA ARG A 173 6.87 -2.29 -24.70
C ARG A 173 8.34 -1.90 -24.65
N ALA A 174 8.70 -0.92 -23.83
CA ALA A 174 10.08 -0.48 -23.65
C ALA A 174 10.98 -1.55 -22.99
N GLU A 175 10.41 -2.47 -22.23
CA GLU A 175 11.13 -3.61 -21.62
C GLU A 175 11.38 -4.76 -22.61
N LYS A 176 10.67 -4.80 -23.74
CA LYS A 176 10.74 -5.87 -24.75
C LYS A 176 11.54 -5.52 -26.01
N GLY A 177 11.92 -4.25 -26.17
CA GLY A 177 12.71 -3.75 -27.31
C GLY A 177 14.13 -3.45 -26.91
#